data_AF-K2E5W3-F1
#
_entry.id   AF-K2E5W3-F1
#
_cell.length_a   1.000
_cell.length_b   1.000
_cell.length_c   1.000
_cell.angle_alpha   90.00
_cell.angle_beta   90.00
_cell.angle_gamma   90.00
#
_symmetry.space_group_name_H-M   'P 1'
#
loop_
_entity.id
_entity.type
_entity.pdbx_description
1 polymer ?
#
loop_
_entity_poly.entity_id
_entity_poly.type
_entity_poly.pdbx_seq_one_letter_code
_entity_poly.pdbx_strand_id
1 'polypeptide(L)'
;MKNNEVLEDRDQQILRRLANIEHKVDSLDQTTAFALRADADRHYESVKTIFGNHIRRVQVYLAANGDRSVQQIAKLLGMQSSNVSRELTILQREGLLGISEKISGETFWSKKPIDQTIRISVHLQKEYNLNKDGLPTDK
;
A
#
# COMPACT_ATOMS: atom_id res chain seq x y z
N MET A 1 -0.78 -8.99 -48.74
CA MET A 1 0.46 -9.34 -48.02
C MET A 1 1.18 -8.10 -47.47
N LYS A 2 1.43 -7.03 -48.26
CA LYS A 2 2.09 -5.78 -47.76
C LYS A 2 1.44 -5.08 -46.55
N ASN A 3 0.13 -5.16 -46.36
CA ASN A 3 -0.54 -4.47 -45.25
C ASN A 3 -0.31 -5.12 -43.87
N ASN A 4 -0.03 -6.43 -43.81
CA ASN A 4 0.27 -7.11 -42.54
C ASN A 4 1.67 -6.78 -42.04
N GLU A 5 2.67 -6.72 -42.93
CA GLU A 5 4.06 -6.39 -42.56
C GLU A 5 4.19 -4.95 -42.01
N VAL A 6 3.43 -4.00 -42.56
CA VAL A 6 3.42 -2.60 -42.08
C VAL A 6 2.73 -2.47 -40.72
N LEU A 7 1.72 -3.30 -40.44
CA LEU A 7 1.07 -3.34 -39.13
C LEU A 7 1.98 -3.99 -38.08
N GLU A 8 2.63 -5.11 -38.43
CA GLU A 8 3.58 -5.80 -37.56
C GLU A 8 4.79 -4.92 -37.19
N ASP A 9 5.32 -4.13 -38.14
CA ASP A 9 6.40 -3.18 -37.87
C ASP A 9 5.96 -2.03 -36.94
N ARG A 10 4.74 -1.52 -37.11
CA ARG A 10 4.18 -0.49 -36.21
C ARG A 10 3.95 -1.03 -34.80
N ASP A 11 3.43 -2.24 -34.67
CA ASP A 11 3.19 -2.87 -33.38
C ASP A 11 4.51 -3.16 -32.66
N GLN A 12 5.55 -3.62 -33.38
CA GLN A 12 6.88 -3.76 -32.81
C GLN A 12 7.49 -2.43 -32.35
N GLN A 13 7.29 -1.35 -33.11
CA GLN A 13 7.74 -0.02 -32.69
C GLN A 13 6.99 0.48 -31.45
N ILE A 14 5.69 0.20 -31.32
CA ILE A 14 4.89 0.53 -30.14
C ILE A 14 5.38 -0.27 -28.93
N LEU A 15 5.58 -1.58 -29.06
CA LEU A 15 6.06 -2.44 -27.97
C LEU A 15 7.45 -2.00 -27.46
N ARG A 16 8.37 -1.65 -28.37
CA ARG A 16 9.69 -1.11 -27.98
C ARG A 16 9.59 0.21 -27.22
N ARG A 17 8.66 1.09 -27.61
CA ARG A 17 8.41 2.35 -26.90
C ARG A 17 7.82 2.11 -25.52
N LEU A 18 6.87 1.18 -25.39
CA LEU A 18 6.28 0.80 -24.11
C LEU A 18 7.34 0.24 -23.16
N ALA A 19 8.16 -0.72 -23.61
CA ALA A 19 9.24 -1.28 -22.80
C ALA A 19 10.25 -0.20 -22.35
N ASN A 20 10.60 0.74 -23.23
CA ASN A 20 11.48 1.86 -22.86
C ASN A 20 10.86 2.83 -21.85
N ILE A 21 9.54 3.02 -21.89
CA ILE A 21 8.81 3.83 -20.92
C ILE A 21 8.78 3.10 -19.57
N GLU A 22 8.46 1.81 -19.56
CA GLU A 22 8.45 0.97 -18.36
C GLU A 22 9.80 1.02 -17.65
N HIS A 23 10.90 0.79 -18.37
CA HIS A 23 12.25 0.88 -17.79
C HIS A 23 12.59 2.26 -17.20
N LYS A 24 12.13 3.34 -17.85
CA LYS A 24 12.34 4.70 -17.32
C LYS A 24 11.52 4.95 -16.05
N VAL A 25 10.28 4.47 -16.03
CA VAL A 25 9.42 4.55 -14.84
C VAL A 25 10.04 3.77 -13.68
N ASP A 26 10.50 2.54 -13.93
CA ASP A 26 11.18 1.72 -12.92
C ASP A 26 12.43 2.42 -12.35
N SER A 27 13.23 3.04 -13.22
CA SER A 27 14.43 3.78 -12.79
C SER A 27 14.09 5.03 -11.96
N LEU A 28 12.97 5.70 -12.24
CA LEU A 28 12.48 6.84 -11.46
C LEU A 28 11.96 6.38 -10.10
N ASP A 29 11.22 5.27 -10.06
CA ASP A 29 10.70 4.66 -8.83
C ASP A 29 11.84 4.21 -7.91
N GLN A 30 12.93 3.67 -8.48
CA GLN A 30 14.14 3.34 -7.72
C GLN A 30 14.81 4.58 -7.12
N THR A 31 15.02 5.62 -7.95
CA THR A 31 15.67 6.86 -7.50
C THR A 31 14.87 7.56 -6.40
N THR A 32 13.55 7.64 -6.57
CA THR A 32 12.64 8.20 -5.56
C THR A 32 12.62 7.35 -4.28
N ALA A 33 12.66 6.02 -4.38
CA ALA A 33 12.76 5.16 -3.21
C ALA A 33 14.08 5.34 -2.44
N PHE A 34 15.22 5.58 -3.11
CA PHE A 34 16.48 5.90 -2.44
C PHE A 34 16.43 7.26 -1.72
N ALA A 35 15.87 8.29 -2.36
CA ALA A 35 15.69 9.60 -1.74
C ALA A 35 14.77 9.52 -0.50
N LEU A 36 13.64 8.82 -0.61
CA LEU A 36 12.71 8.61 0.51
C LEU A 36 13.35 7.84 1.67
N ARG A 37 14.25 6.89 1.38
CA ARG A 37 15.00 6.15 2.42
C ARG A 37 16.03 7.02 3.12
N ALA A 38 16.71 7.91 2.40
CA ALA A 38 17.73 8.79 2.97
C ALA A 38 17.14 9.74 4.03
N ASP A 39 15.89 10.18 3.84
CA ASP A 39 15.14 11.02 4.78
C ASP A 39 13.98 10.25 5.47
N ALA A 40 14.11 8.93 5.62
CA ALA A 40 13.03 8.06 6.11
C ALA A 40 12.45 8.52 7.46
N ASP A 41 13.30 8.93 8.39
CA ASP A 41 12.85 9.39 9.72
C ASP A 41 11.99 10.67 9.63
N ARG A 42 12.37 11.64 8.78
CA ARG A 42 11.59 12.87 8.56
C ARG A 42 10.24 12.57 7.91
N HIS A 43 10.22 11.66 6.95
CA HIS A 43 8.98 11.21 6.32
C HIS A 43 8.10 10.41 7.28
N TYR A 44 8.70 9.60 8.16
CA TYR A 44 7.97 8.90 9.20
C TYR A 44 7.30 9.87 10.16
N GLU A 45 7.96 10.94 10.61
CA GLU A 45 7.33 11.96 11.47
C GLU A 45 6.12 12.61 10.80
N SER A 46 6.18 12.84 9.49
CA SER A 46 5.02 13.35 8.73
C SER A 46 3.88 12.32 8.72
N VAL A 47 4.20 11.05 8.46
CA VAL A 47 3.23 9.95 8.46
C VAL A 47 2.64 9.70 9.85
N LYS A 48 3.44 9.89 10.91
CA LYS A 48 3.03 9.72 12.30
C LYS A 48 1.86 10.62 12.66
N THR A 49 1.79 11.83 12.09
CA THR A 49 0.65 12.74 12.30
C THR A 49 -0.67 12.15 11.81
N ILE A 50 -0.64 11.30 10.78
CA ILE A 50 -1.81 10.59 10.24
C ILE A 50 -2.32 9.57 11.26
N PHE A 51 -1.45 8.94 12.04
CA PHE A 51 -1.84 7.95 13.04
C PHE A 51 -2.19 8.60 14.39
N GLY A 52 -1.44 9.62 14.82
CA GLY A 52 -1.67 10.34 16.07
C GLY A 52 -1.81 9.39 17.27
N ASN A 53 -2.74 9.67 18.17
CA ASN A 53 -3.04 8.77 19.30
C ASN A 53 -4.10 7.70 18.98
N HIS A 54 -4.41 7.49 17.70
CA HIS A 54 -5.49 6.60 17.27
C HIS A 54 -5.01 5.16 17.10
N ILE A 55 -4.81 4.45 18.22
CA ILE A 55 -4.38 3.04 18.19
C ILE A 55 -5.24 2.18 17.25
N ARG A 56 -6.55 2.41 17.19
CA ARG A 56 -7.46 1.71 16.28
C ARG A 56 -7.02 1.81 14.81
N ARG A 57 -6.60 3.01 14.38
CA ARG A 57 -6.14 3.26 13.01
C ARG A 57 -4.86 2.47 12.72
N VAL A 58 -3.96 2.42 13.70
CA VAL A 58 -2.72 1.64 13.63
C VAL A 58 -3.03 0.15 13.48
N GLN A 59 -3.95 -0.38 14.31
CA GLN A 59 -4.36 -1.78 14.24
C GLN A 59 -4.97 -2.14 12.87
N VAL A 60 -5.88 -1.30 12.36
CA VAL A 60 -6.49 -1.49 11.03
C VAL A 60 -5.45 -1.42 9.92
N TYR A 61 -4.52 -0.47 9.99
CA TYR A 61 -3.45 -0.35 9.01
C TYR A 61 -2.54 -1.57 8.97
N LEU A 62 -2.10 -2.07 10.13
CA LEU A 62 -1.27 -3.26 10.23
C LEU A 62 -2.01 -4.49 9.69
N ALA A 63 -3.27 -4.67 10.09
CA ALA A 63 -4.12 -5.77 9.64
C ALA A 63 -4.41 -5.79 8.13
N ALA A 64 -4.38 -4.63 7.44
CA ALA A 64 -4.55 -4.52 5.99
C ALA A 64 -3.27 -4.94 5.25
N ASN A 65 -3.10 -6.24 5.00
CA ASN A 65 -1.90 -6.86 4.41
C ASN A 65 -2.08 -7.30 2.94
N GLY A 66 -3.23 -6.99 2.32
CA GLY A 66 -3.56 -7.36 0.94
C GLY A 66 -4.44 -8.60 0.79
N ASP A 67 -4.56 -9.43 1.84
CA ASP A 67 -5.35 -10.68 1.82
C ASP A 67 -6.63 -10.62 2.66
N ARG A 68 -6.97 -9.45 3.22
CA ARG A 68 -8.15 -9.27 4.07
C ARG A 68 -9.16 -8.27 3.52
N SER A 69 -10.42 -8.68 3.55
CA SER A 69 -11.58 -7.82 3.41
C SER A 69 -11.92 -7.09 4.71
N VAL A 70 -12.81 -6.10 4.64
CA VAL A 70 -13.26 -5.31 5.80
C VAL A 70 -13.78 -6.21 6.92
N GLN A 71 -14.59 -7.22 6.56
CA GLN A 71 -15.21 -8.16 7.48
C GLN A 71 -14.17 -9.02 8.18
N GLN A 72 -13.14 -9.45 7.45
CA GLN A 72 -12.04 -10.26 8.00
C GLN A 72 -11.18 -9.44 8.96
N ILE A 73 -10.85 -8.19 8.61
CA ILE A 73 -10.13 -7.26 9.50
C ILE A 73 -10.96 -6.98 10.76
N ALA A 74 -12.26 -6.71 10.61
CA ALA A 74 -13.18 -6.47 11.73
C ALA A 74 -13.23 -7.67 12.69
N LYS A 75 -13.35 -8.88 12.15
CA LYS A 75 -13.34 -10.12 12.94
C LYS A 75 -12.00 -10.32 13.67
N LEU A 76 -10.88 -10.13 12.97
CA LEU A 76 -9.53 -10.28 13.53
C LEU A 76 -9.31 -9.33 14.72
N LEU A 77 -9.71 -8.07 14.57
CA LEU A 77 -9.48 -7.04 15.57
C LEU A 77 -10.58 -6.93 16.63
N GLY A 78 -11.67 -7.71 16.51
CA GLY A 78 -12.83 -7.60 17.39
C GLY A 78 -13.55 -6.24 17.28
N MET A 79 -13.55 -5.64 16.09
CA MET A 79 -14.12 -4.32 15.82
C MET A 79 -15.41 -4.41 15.02
N GLN A 80 -16.25 -3.37 15.11
CA GLN A 80 -17.38 -3.20 14.19
C GLN A 80 -16.89 -2.89 12.78
N SER A 81 -17.46 -3.54 11.76
CA SER A 81 -17.08 -3.34 10.36
C SER A 81 -17.19 -1.88 9.90
N SER A 82 -18.16 -1.12 10.44
CA SER A 82 -18.30 0.31 10.18
C SER A 82 -17.12 1.15 10.68
N ASN A 83 -16.54 0.77 11.82
CA ASN A 83 -15.33 1.41 12.35
C ASN A 83 -14.11 1.07 11.48
N VAL A 84 -13.99 -0.19 11.04
CA VAL A 84 -12.91 -0.62 10.14
C VAL A 84 -13.01 0.09 8.80
N SER A 85 -14.19 0.11 8.17
CA SER A 85 -14.41 0.85 6.90
C SER A 85 -14.05 2.33 7.01
N ARG A 86 -14.39 2.97 8.14
CA ARG A 86 -14.04 4.37 8.38
C ARG A 86 -12.53 4.57 8.39
N GLU A 87 -11.78 3.77 9.15
CA GLU A 87 -10.32 3.89 9.21
C GLU A 87 -9.66 3.55 7.87
N LEU A 88 -10.12 2.50 7.17
CA LEU A 88 -9.62 2.17 5.82
C LEU A 88 -9.83 3.32 4.83
N THR A 89 -10.98 3.98 4.88
CA THR A 89 -11.27 5.14 4.02
C THR A 89 -10.34 6.32 4.33
N ILE A 90 -10.07 6.58 5.62
CA ILE A 90 -9.11 7.63 6.02
C ILE A 90 -7.72 7.28 5.49
N LEU A 91 -7.22 6.08 5.78
CA LEU A 91 -5.90 5.63 5.35
C LEU A 91 -5.74 5.59 3.82
N GLN A 92 -6.82 5.34 3.08
CA GLN A 92 -6.84 5.43 1.62
C GLN A 92 -6.71 6.88 1.14
N ARG A 93 -7.45 7.82 1.75
CA ARG A 93 -7.38 9.26 1.41
C ARG A 93 -6.01 9.85 1.69
N GLU A 94 -5.38 9.40 2.77
CA GLU A 94 -4.00 9.76 3.13
C GLU A 94 -2.94 9.05 2.27
N GLY A 95 -3.37 8.22 1.31
CA GLY A 95 -2.49 7.57 0.36
C GLY A 95 -1.67 6.40 0.91
N LEU A 96 -1.97 5.92 2.12
CA LEU A 96 -1.23 4.82 2.77
C LEU A 96 -1.75 3.44 2.37
N LEU A 97 -3.03 3.35 2.02
CA LEU A 97 -3.68 2.11 1.56
C LEU A 97 -4.23 2.24 0.14
N GLY A 98 -4.42 1.09 -0.50
CA GLY A 98 -5.13 0.91 -1.76
C GLY A 98 -5.98 -0.36 -1.76
N ILE A 99 -6.79 -0.51 -2.80
CA ILE A 99 -7.54 -1.74 -3.06
C ILE A 99 -6.60 -2.70 -3.79
N SER A 100 -6.31 -3.87 -3.22
CA SER A 100 -5.55 -4.92 -3.90
C SER A 100 -6.41 -5.67 -4.91
N GLU A 101 -7.59 -6.10 -4.47
CA GLU A 101 -8.47 -6.94 -5.28
C GLU A 101 -9.94 -6.70 -4.92
N LYS A 102 -10.82 -7.01 -5.89
CA LYS A 102 -12.25 -7.12 -5.67
C LYS A 102 -12.72 -8.51 -6.07
N ILE A 103 -13.03 -9.35 -5.08
CA ILE A 103 -13.48 -10.73 -5.29
C ILE A 103 -14.91 -10.85 -4.76
N SER A 104 -15.84 -11.32 -5.58
CA SER A 104 -17.22 -11.63 -5.16
C SER A 104 -17.93 -10.49 -4.40
N GLY A 105 -17.64 -9.24 -4.76
CA GLY A 105 -18.21 -8.04 -4.11
C GLY A 105 -17.48 -7.59 -2.84
N GLU A 106 -16.51 -8.35 -2.35
CA GLU A 106 -15.63 -7.93 -1.25
C GLU A 106 -14.43 -7.14 -1.79
N THR A 107 -13.98 -6.15 -1.01
CA THR A 107 -12.81 -5.33 -1.32
C THR A 107 -11.68 -5.68 -0.37
N PHE A 108 -10.55 -6.07 -0.94
CA PHE A 108 -9.33 -6.41 -0.22
C PHE A 108 -8.38 -5.21 -0.18
N TRP A 109 -7.74 -5.01 0.96
CA TRP A 109 -6.97 -3.78 1.25
C TRP A 109 -5.49 -4.08 1.46
N SER A 110 -4.64 -3.35 0.74
CA SER A 110 -3.18 -3.48 0.80
C SER A 110 -2.50 -2.14 1.08
N LYS A 111 -1.30 -2.22 1.66
CA LYS A 111 -0.43 -1.07 1.89
C LYS A 111 0.21 -0.64 0.57
N LYS A 112 0.37 0.67 0.38
CA LYS A 112 1.11 1.20 -0.76
C LYS A 112 2.62 0.99 -0.60
N PRO A 113 3.41 1.02 -1.69
CA PRO A 113 4.86 0.80 -1.64
C PRO A 113 5.63 1.69 -0.65
N ILE A 114 5.09 2.87 -0.33
CA ILE A 114 5.69 3.78 0.67
C ILE A 114 5.89 3.13 2.04
N ASP A 115 5.01 2.20 2.44
CA ASP A 115 5.18 1.41 3.66
C ASP A 115 6.51 0.65 3.68
N GLN A 116 6.86 0.00 2.58
CA GLN A 116 8.11 -0.76 2.45
C GLN A 116 9.31 0.18 2.34
N THR A 117 9.15 1.31 1.65
CA THR A 117 10.23 2.28 1.42
C THR A 117 10.71 2.91 2.72
N ILE A 118 9.80 3.42 3.57
CA ILE A 118 10.16 4.09 4.84
C ILE A 118 9.81 3.25 6.08
N ARG A 119 9.47 1.97 5.89
CA ARG A 119 9.22 0.98 6.96
C ARG A 119 8.12 1.38 7.96
N ILE A 120 7.05 2.02 7.50
CA ILE A 120 5.97 2.57 8.35
C ILE A 120 5.45 1.51 9.33
N SER A 121 5.09 0.32 8.82
CA SER A 121 4.58 -0.78 9.63
C SER A 121 5.54 -1.24 10.72
N VAL A 122 6.85 -1.20 10.48
CA VAL A 122 7.85 -1.62 11.47
C VAL A 122 7.93 -0.59 12.60
N HIS A 123 7.88 0.70 12.27
CA HIS A 123 7.88 1.74 13.28
C HIS A 123 6.60 1.70 14.13
N LEU A 124 5.44 1.54 13.50
CA LEU A 124 4.16 1.42 14.20
C LEU A 124 4.08 0.18 15.12
N GLN A 125 4.59 -0.96 14.67
CA GLN A 125 4.65 -2.17 15.52
C GLN A 125 5.45 -1.93 16.80
N LYS A 126 6.61 -1.27 16.68
CA LYS A 126 7.46 -0.93 17.83
C LYS A 126 6.81 0.11 18.73
N GLU A 127 6.25 1.18 18.15
CA GLU A 127 5.70 2.31 18.89
C GLU A 127 4.44 1.95 19.69
N TYR A 128 3.57 1.10 19.14
CA TYR A 128 2.31 0.71 19.78
C TYR A 128 2.34 -0.68 20.42
N ASN A 129 3.49 -1.37 20.40
CA ASN A 129 3.64 -2.75 20.85
C ASN A 129 2.58 -3.69 20.24
N LEU A 130 2.52 -3.67 18.91
CA LEU A 130 1.61 -4.48 18.10
C LEU A 130 2.41 -5.43 17.21
N ASN A 131 1.81 -6.57 16.90
CA ASN A 131 2.32 -7.48 15.88
C ASN A 131 1.93 -7.02 14.47
N LYS A 132 2.40 -7.75 13.45
CA LYS A 132 2.12 -7.48 12.02
C LYS A 132 0.64 -7.43 11.65
N ASP A 133 -0.22 -8.05 12.46
CA ASP A 133 -1.67 -8.14 12.25
C ASP A 133 -2.45 -7.11 13.08
N GLY A 134 -1.76 -6.19 13.76
CA GLY A 134 -2.38 -5.13 14.56
C GLY A 134 -2.92 -5.61 15.90
N LEU A 135 -2.51 -6.79 16.38
CA LEU A 135 -2.86 -7.29 17.70
C LEU A 135 -1.73 -7.01 18.70
N PRO A 136 -2.03 -6.78 19.99
CA PRO A 136 -0.99 -6.62 21.02
C PRO A 136 -0.05 -7.83 21.06
N THR A 137 1.24 -7.56 21.24
CA THR A 137 2.28 -8.61 21.31
C THR A 137 2.23 -9.40 22.62
N ASP A 138 1.64 -8.84 23.68
CA ASP A 138 1.59 -9.41 25.04
C ASP A 138 0.29 -10.19 25.34
N LYS A 139 -0.23 -10.95 24.37
CA LYS A 139 -1.41 -11.82 24.59
C LYS A 139 -1.02 -13.27 24.84
#